data_AF-X1T6Q9-F1
#
_entry.id   AF-X1T6Q9-F1
#
_cell.length_a   1.000
_cell.length_b   1.000
_cell.length_c   1.000
_cell.angle_alpha   90.00
_cell.angle_beta   90.00
_cell.angle_gamma   90.00
#
_symmetry.space_group_name_H-M   'P 1'
#
loop_
_entity.id
_entity.type
_entity.pdbx_description
1 polymer ?
#
loop_
_entity_poly.entity_id
_entity_poly.type
_entity_poly.pdbx_seq_one_letter_code
_entity_poly.pdbx_strand_id
1 'polypeptide(L)'
;MQISQVQVQIGNIIYPLTEGQPLPIKAGDVIRVFFTIRGRVPQDTEVEIWASVYHYALGFLNKQETAQTKGTTILEGTVEFKDYERMADIEIGEIIPGSGLYGLIVELRGYEDAEGNPIEAKIPDCLEFTATPGIFDMIGPILILGLLAFMLPMLKEGI
;
A
#
# COMPACT_ATOMS: atom_id res chain seq x y z
N MET A 1 -12.01 14.31 -14.73
CA MET A 1 -11.02 13.31 -15.18
C MET A 1 -11.30 12.02 -14.44
N GLN A 2 -10.64 10.91 -14.75
CA GLN A 2 -10.78 9.66 -14.01
C GLN A 2 -9.46 8.88 -14.04
N ILE A 3 -9.22 8.04 -13.02
CA ILE A 3 -8.14 7.05 -13.03
C ILE A 3 -8.76 5.68 -13.30
N SER A 4 -8.16 4.88 -14.17
CA SER A 4 -8.61 3.53 -14.48
C SER A 4 -7.42 2.58 -14.71
N GLN A 5 -7.74 1.29 -14.81
CA GLN A 5 -6.80 0.21 -15.17
C GLN A 5 -5.54 0.17 -14.30
N VAL A 6 -5.72 -0.18 -13.03
CA VAL A 6 -4.58 -0.37 -12.12
C VAL A 6 -4.05 -1.80 -12.25
N GLN A 7 -2.83 -1.95 -12.75
CA GLN A 7 -2.09 -3.22 -12.77
C GLN A 7 -0.82 -3.07 -11.96
N VAL A 8 -0.28 -4.16 -11.41
CA VAL A 8 0.99 -4.12 -10.69
C VAL A 8 2.01 -5.07 -11.28
N GLN A 9 3.27 -4.68 -11.18
CA GLN A 9 4.41 -5.55 -11.41
C GLN A 9 5.22 -5.68 -10.13
N ILE A 10 5.57 -6.92 -9.79
CA ILE A 10 6.50 -7.26 -8.70
C ILE A 10 7.61 -8.10 -9.31
N GLY A 11 8.86 -7.65 -9.17
CA GLY A 11 9.98 -8.23 -9.91
C GLY A 11 9.75 -8.15 -11.43
N ASN A 12 9.66 -9.30 -12.11
CA ASN A 12 9.50 -9.40 -13.57
C ASN A 12 8.10 -9.88 -14.02
N ILE A 13 7.12 -9.97 -13.10
CA ILE A 13 5.79 -10.51 -13.38
C ILE A 13 4.75 -9.40 -13.23
N ILE A 14 3.89 -9.25 -14.23
CA ILE A 14 2.72 -8.36 -14.19
C ILE A 14 1.52 -9.16 -13.69
N TYR A 15 0.85 -8.64 -12.68
CA TYR A 15 -0.33 -9.22 -12.07
C TYR A 15 -1.54 -8.31 -12.31
N PRO A 16 -2.66 -8.85 -12.80
CA PRO A 16 -3.93 -8.14 -12.74
C PRO A 16 -4.36 -8.05 -11.28
N LEU A 17 -4.40 -6.84 -10.71
CA LEU A 17 -4.95 -6.66 -9.36
C LEU A 17 -6.45 -6.95 -9.39
N THR A 18 -6.86 -7.98 -8.66
CA THR A 18 -8.27 -8.36 -8.52
C THR A 18 -8.61 -8.42 -7.04
N GLU A 19 -9.69 -7.77 -6.65
CA GLU A 19 -10.21 -7.84 -5.28
C GLU A 19 -10.40 -9.30 -4.84
N GLY A 20 -9.94 -9.64 -3.63
CA GLY A 20 -10.04 -10.99 -3.08
C GLY A 20 -9.01 -12.00 -3.60
N GLN A 21 -8.07 -11.60 -4.45
CA GLN A 21 -6.89 -12.39 -4.83
C GLN A 21 -5.61 -11.63 -4.45
N PRO A 22 -5.27 -11.60 -3.14
CA PRO A 22 -4.20 -10.74 -2.68
C PRO A 22 -2.84 -11.25 -3.13
N LEU A 23 -1.99 -10.33 -3.58
CA LEU A 23 -0.61 -10.62 -3.92
C LEU A 23 0.26 -10.57 -2.66
N PRO A 24 1.08 -11.60 -2.40
CA PRO A 24 1.98 -11.59 -1.27
C PRO A 24 3.07 -10.53 -1.47
N ILE A 25 3.26 -9.69 -0.45
CA ILE A 25 4.29 -8.66 -0.40
C ILE A 25 4.99 -8.67 0.97
N LYS A 26 6.19 -8.11 1.02
CA LYS A 26 6.98 -7.95 2.25
C LYS A 26 7.81 -6.66 2.20
N ALA A 27 8.35 -6.27 3.36
CA ALA A 27 9.29 -5.18 3.43
C ALA A 27 10.52 -5.45 2.53
N GLY A 28 10.97 -4.41 1.82
CA GLY A 28 12.02 -4.45 0.81
C GLY A 28 11.53 -4.73 -0.61
N ASP A 29 10.27 -5.10 -0.82
CA ASP A 29 9.71 -5.23 -2.17
C ASP A 29 9.51 -3.85 -2.82
N VAL A 30 9.50 -3.84 -4.16
CA VAL A 30 9.07 -2.68 -4.96
C VAL A 30 7.88 -3.10 -5.81
N ILE A 31 6.77 -2.40 -5.66
CA ILE A 31 5.55 -2.60 -6.45
C ILE A 31 5.49 -1.50 -7.50
N ARG A 32 5.62 -1.86 -8.78
CA ARG A 32 5.38 -0.92 -9.88
C ARG A 32 3.90 -0.92 -10.22
N VAL A 33 3.24 0.21 -10.04
CA VAL A 33 1.82 0.42 -10.34
C VAL A 33 1.69 1.08 -11.69
N PHE A 34 1.01 0.43 -12.63
CA PHE A 34 0.60 1.03 -13.90
C PHE A 34 -0.84 1.51 -13.77
N PHE A 35 -1.11 2.73 -14.25
CA PHE A 35 -2.45 3.32 -14.21
C PHE A 35 -2.66 4.27 -15.38
N THR A 36 -3.92 4.45 -15.75
CA THR A 36 -4.32 5.35 -16.83
C THR A 36 -5.12 6.50 -16.26
N ILE A 37 -4.69 7.72 -16.54
CA ILE A 37 -5.51 8.91 -16.29
C ILE A 37 -6.25 9.22 -17.58
N ARG A 38 -7.59 9.25 -17.55
CA ARG A 38 -8.41 9.64 -18.71
C ARG A 38 -9.03 10.99 -18.48
N GLY A 39 -8.75 11.92 -19.39
CA GLY A 39 -9.23 13.29 -19.24
C GLY A 39 -8.89 14.20 -20.41
N ARG A 40 -9.33 15.45 -20.27
CA ARG A 40 -9.04 16.55 -21.17
C ARG A 40 -8.55 17.72 -20.32
N VAL A 41 -7.38 18.26 -20.66
CA VAL A 41 -6.83 19.48 -20.04
C VAL A 41 -6.66 20.54 -21.13
N PRO A 42 -7.11 21.78 -20.94
CA PRO A 42 -7.09 22.80 -22.01
C PRO A 42 -5.67 23.28 -22.37
N GLN A 43 -4.72 23.06 -21.47
CA GLN A 43 -3.30 23.41 -21.61
C GLN A 43 -2.48 22.41 -20.79
N ASP A 44 -1.17 22.42 -20.99
CA ASP A 44 -0.25 21.60 -20.20
C ASP A 44 -0.45 21.87 -18.71
N THR A 45 -0.76 20.81 -17.97
CA THR A 45 -1.14 20.89 -16.57
C THR A 45 -0.27 19.95 -15.77
N GLU A 46 0.48 20.49 -14.82
CA GLU A 46 1.17 19.68 -13.82
C GLU A 46 0.16 19.17 -12.78
N VAL A 47 0.18 17.86 -12.54
CA VAL A 47 -0.68 17.21 -11.56
C VAL A 47 0.18 16.42 -10.57
N GLU A 48 -0.22 16.45 -9.31
CA GLU A 48 0.41 15.66 -8.25
C GLU A 48 -0.28 14.29 -8.15
N ILE A 49 0.52 13.22 -8.19
CA ILE A 49 0.07 11.84 -8.15
C ILE A 49 0.63 11.15 -6.92
N TRP A 50 -0.27 10.55 -6.14
CA TRP A 50 0.08 9.74 -4.98
C TRP A 50 -0.33 8.30 -5.23
N ALA A 51 0.62 7.37 -5.12
CA ALA A 51 0.37 5.93 -5.12
C ALA A 51 0.69 5.40 -3.72
N SER A 52 -0.27 4.77 -3.04
CA SER A 52 -0.09 4.34 -1.65
C SER A 52 -0.66 2.95 -1.40
N VAL A 53 -0.01 2.19 -0.53
CA VAL A 53 -0.62 1.05 0.15
C VAL A 53 -1.47 1.58 1.31
N TYR A 54 -2.66 1.04 1.50
CA TYR A 54 -3.56 1.44 2.57
C TYR A 54 -4.22 0.23 3.24
N HIS A 55 -4.70 0.42 4.46
CA HIS A 55 -5.65 -0.49 5.08
C HIS A 55 -6.81 0.27 5.70
N TYR A 56 -7.94 -0.40 5.89
CA TYR A 56 -9.02 0.15 6.70
C TYR A 56 -8.81 -0.21 8.17
N ALA A 57 -8.83 0.80 9.03
CA ALA A 57 -8.86 0.64 10.47
C ALA A 57 -10.00 1.47 11.05
N LEU A 58 -10.92 0.81 11.75
CA LEU A 58 -12.06 1.47 12.43
C LEU A 58 -12.89 2.38 11.50
N GLY A 59 -13.05 2.00 10.24
CA GLY A 59 -13.79 2.78 9.23
C GLY A 59 -13.00 3.92 8.58
N PHE A 60 -11.74 4.13 8.97
CA PHE A 60 -10.86 5.13 8.36
C PHE A 60 -9.85 4.47 7.43
N LEU A 61 -9.62 5.10 6.27
CA LEU A 61 -8.56 4.70 5.34
C LEU A 61 -7.24 5.21 5.91
N ASN A 62 -6.34 4.29 6.25
CA ASN A 62 -5.01 4.58 6.76
C ASN A 62 -3.97 4.27 5.68
N LYS A 63 -3.33 5.30 5.14
CA LYS A 63 -2.25 5.18 4.15
C LYS A 63 -0.93 4.93 4.86
N GLN A 64 -0.17 3.98 4.36
CA GLN A 64 1.07 3.54 4.98
C GLN A 64 2.21 4.46 4.56
N GLU A 65 2.69 5.28 5.49
CA GLU A 65 3.73 6.28 5.21
C GLU A 65 5.04 5.65 4.69
N THR A 66 5.31 4.40 5.08
CA THR A 66 6.45 3.58 4.65
C THR A 66 6.20 2.81 3.36
N ALA A 67 5.02 2.92 2.75
CA ALA A 67 4.65 2.23 1.52
C ALA A 67 3.80 3.15 0.62
N GLN A 68 4.39 4.29 0.25
CA GLN A 68 3.77 5.27 -0.64
C GLN A 68 4.82 5.95 -1.53
N THR A 69 4.38 6.52 -2.64
CA THR A 69 5.17 7.37 -3.52
C THR A 69 4.35 8.55 -3.97
N LYS A 70 4.98 9.74 -3.93
CA LYS A 70 4.39 11.02 -4.29
C LYS A 70 5.25 11.64 -5.37
N GLY A 71 4.63 12.12 -6.44
CA GLY A 71 5.35 12.75 -7.54
C GLY A 71 4.45 13.66 -8.35
N THR A 72 5.03 14.30 -9.37
CA THR A 72 4.28 15.10 -10.33
C THR A 72 4.42 14.54 -11.73
N THR A 73 3.42 14.78 -12.57
CA THR A 73 3.51 14.54 -14.01
C THR A 73 2.82 15.68 -14.75
N ILE A 74 3.22 15.89 -16.00
CA ILE A 74 2.52 16.77 -16.92
C ILE A 74 1.44 15.99 -17.67
N LEU A 75 0.24 16.55 -17.74
CA LEU A 75 -0.83 16.19 -18.67
C LEU A 75 -0.80 17.20 -19.82
N GLU A 76 -0.54 16.72 -21.03
CA GLU A 76 -0.45 17.56 -22.23
C GLU A 76 -1.81 18.17 -22.59
N GLY A 77 -1.81 19.45 -22.97
CA GLY A 77 -3.00 20.17 -23.43
C GLY A 77 -3.68 19.50 -24.63
N THR A 78 -4.98 19.25 -24.54
CA THR A 78 -5.79 18.70 -25.63
C THR A 78 -7.24 19.17 -25.57
N VAL A 79 -7.88 19.24 -26.73
CA VAL A 79 -9.32 19.51 -26.86
C VAL A 79 -10.15 18.23 -26.87
N GLU A 80 -9.52 17.06 -26.99
CA GLU A 80 -10.16 15.75 -27.01
C GLU A 80 -9.88 14.99 -25.72
N PHE A 81 -10.66 13.94 -25.44
CA PHE A 81 -10.33 13.01 -24.37
C PHE A 81 -9.06 12.23 -24.74
N LYS A 82 -8.10 12.20 -23.82
CA LYS A 82 -6.85 11.48 -23.96
C LYS A 82 -6.63 10.58 -22.75
N ASP A 83 -6.01 9.44 -23.03
CA ASP A 83 -5.51 8.50 -22.03
C ASP A 83 -4.03 8.79 -21.80
N TYR A 84 -3.67 9.01 -20.54
CA TYR A 84 -2.30 9.25 -20.09
C TYR A 84 -1.87 8.04 -19.28
N GLU A 85 -1.17 7.12 -19.93
CA GLU A 85 -0.54 5.97 -19.27
C GLU A 85 0.61 6.45 -18.38
N ARG A 86 0.61 6.03 -17.12
CA ARG A 86 1.58 6.42 -16.11
C ARG A 86 1.99 5.23 -15.27
N MET A 87 3.11 5.37 -14.59
CA MET A 87 3.58 4.39 -13.62
C MET A 87 4.14 5.07 -12.38
N ALA A 88 4.04 4.38 -11.24
CA ALA A 88 4.66 4.78 -9.99
C ALA A 88 5.23 3.53 -9.31
N ASP A 89 6.47 3.63 -8.83
CA ASP A 89 7.11 2.56 -8.07
C ASP A 89 6.92 2.84 -6.59
N ILE A 90 6.30 1.93 -5.85
CA ILE A 90 6.12 2.01 -4.41
C ILE A 90 7.16 1.10 -3.74
N GLU A 91 8.09 1.69 -3.00
CA GLU A 91 8.97 0.95 -2.09
C GLU A 91 8.18 0.51 -0.85
N ILE A 92 8.21 -0.78 -0.54
CA ILE A 92 7.50 -1.35 0.61
C ILE A 92 8.44 -1.37 1.82
N GLY A 93 8.21 -0.49 2.79
CA GLY A 93 8.87 -0.54 4.09
C GLY A 93 8.16 -1.45 5.08
N GLU A 94 8.50 -1.28 6.36
CA GLU A 94 7.76 -1.91 7.46
C GLU A 94 6.41 -1.24 7.63
N ILE A 95 5.33 -2.02 7.49
CA ILE A 95 3.94 -1.55 7.51
C ILE A 95 3.30 -1.85 8.87
N ILE A 96 2.42 -0.98 9.37
CA ILE A 96 1.70 -1.19 10.64
C ILE A 96 0.19 -1.21 10.37
N PRO A 97 -0.54 -2.28 10.76
CA PRO A 97 -0.07 -3.47 11.49
C PRO A 97 0.81 -4.43 10.66
N GLY A 98 1.79 -5.06 11.28
CA GLY A 98 2.83 -5.85 10.60
C GLY A 98 2.35 -7.00 9.69
N SER A 99 1.09 -7.43 9.75
CA SER A 99 0.55 -8.45 8.85
C SER A 99 -0.92 -8.18 8.53
N GLY A 100 -1.35 -8.48 7.31
CA GLY A 100 -2.76 -8.42 6.94
C GLY A 100 -3.02 -8.17 5.47
N LEU A 101 -4.30 -7.92 5.15
CA LEU A 101 -4.75 -7.51 3.84
C LEU A 101 -4.71 -5.99 3.70
N TYR A 102 -4.22 -5.55 2.56
CA TYR A 102 -4.02 -4.17 2.21
C TYR A 102 -4.60 -3.89 0.83
N GLY A 103 -5.09 -2.67 0.65
CA GLY A 103 -5.49 -2.14 -0.64
C GLY A 103 -4.39 -1.28 -1.25
N LEU A 104 -4.57 -0.98 -2.53
CA LEU A 104 -3.76 -0.04 -3.29
C LEU A 104 -4.63 1.12 -3.77
N ILE A 105 -4.12 2.35 -3.60
CA ILE A 105 -4.79 3.57 -4.03
C ILE A 105 -3.84 4.41 -4.89
N VAL A 106 -4.38 4.95 -6.00
CA VAL A 106 -3.75 6.01 -6.78
C VAL A 106 -4.66 7.23 -6.77
N GLU A 107 -4.12 8.41 -6.49
CA GLU A 107 -4.86 9.67 -6.35
C GLU A 107 -4.26 10.75 -7.26
N LEU A 108 -5.11 11.57 -7.89
CA LEU A 108 -4.73 12.88 -8.40
C LEU A 108 -5.02 13.93 -7.33
N ARG A 109 -3.97 14.41 -6.64
CA ARG A 109 -4.13 15.36 -5.54
C ARG A 109 -4.61 16.72 -6.03
N GLY A 110 -5.59 17.28 -5.32
CA GLY A 110 -6.18 18.59 -5.62
C GLY A 110 -7.20 18.59 -6.76
N TYR A 111 -7.58 17.41 -7.28
CA TYR A 111 -8.59 17.29 -8.32
C TYR A 111 -9.80 16.50 -7.82
N GLU A 112 -10.98 17.01 -8.19
CA GLU A 112 -12.28 16.42 -7.88
C GLU A 112 -13.07 16.17 -9.17
N ASP A 113 -13.99 15.20 -9.14
CA ASP A 113 -14.98 14.97 -10.20
C ASP A 113 -16.09 16.03 -10.16
N ALA A 114 -17.11 15.89 -11.01
CA ALA A 114 -18.19 16.87 -11.11
C ALA A 114 -19.10 16.90 -9.86
N GLU A 115 -19.05 15.83 -9.06
CA GLU A 115 -19.80 15.63 -7.85
C GLU A 115 -19.01 16.04 -6.59
N GLY A 116 -17.75 16.49 -6.75
CA GLY A 116 -16.88 16.90 -5.66
C GLY A 116 -16.15 15.74 -4.97
N ASN A 117 -16.12 14.55 -5.58
CA ASN A 117 -15.34 13.43 -5.04
C ASN A 117 -13.89 13.51 -5.52
N PRO A 118 -12.92 13.11 -4.69
CA PRO A 118 -11.52 13.00 -5.12
C PRO A 118 -11.36 12.10 -6.35
N ILE A 119 -10.48 12.50 -7.28
CA ILE A 119 -10.14 11.65 -8.42
C ILE A 119 -9.12 10.60 -7.97
N GLU A 120 -9.59 9.37 -7.78
CA GLU A 120 -8.80 8.25 -7.27
C GLU A 120 -9.23 6.91 -7.90
N ALA A 121 -8.33 5.94 -7.88
CA ALA A 121 -8.62 4.54 -8.14
C ALA A 121 -8.16 3.71 -6.94
N LYS A 122 -9.06 2.86 -6.42
CA LYS A 122 -8.83 2.00 -5.26
C LYS A 122 -9.05 0.56 -5.65
N ILE A 123 -8.15 -0.32 -5.22
CA ILE A 123 -8.37 -1.75 -5.24
C ILE A 123 -8.20 -2.26 -3.80
N PRO A 124 -9.31 -2.58 -3.10
CA PRO A 124 -9.26 -3.09 -1.73
C PRO A 124 -8.69 -4.51 -1.69
N ASP A 125 -8.06 -4.85 -0.56
CA ASP A 125 -7.65 -6.21 -0.19
C ASP A 125 -6.95 -7.00 -1.32
N CYS A 126 -6.09 -6.33 -2.07
CA CYS A 126 -5.37 -6.88 -3.22
C CYS A 126 -3.89 -7.17 -2.94
N LEU A 127 -3.42 -6.86 -1.74
CA LEU A 127 -2.07 -7.14 -1.26
C LEU A 127 -2.15 -7.85 0.10
N GLU A 128 -1.34 -8.89 0.30
CA GLU A 128 -1.18 -9.58 1.58
C GLU A 128 0.24 -9.31 2.09
N PHE A 129 0.34 -8.49 3.14
CA PHE A 129 1.63 -8.17 3.75
C PHE A 129 1.96 -9.20 4.83
N THR A 130 3.12 -9.83 4.71
CA THR A 130 3.65 -10.75 5.71
C THR A 130 4.76 -10.07 6.50
N ALA A 131 4.55 -9.88 7.81
CA ALA A 131 5.59 -9.38 8.70
C ALA A 131 6.79 -10.32 8.64
N THR A 132 8.00 -9.77 8.52
CA THR A 132 9.17 -10.54 8.90
C THR A 132 9.13 -10.63 10.43
N PRO A 133 9.17 -11.83 11.05
CA PRO A 133 9.18 -11.93 12.51
C PRO A 133 10.30 -11.07 13.08
N GLY A 134 9.94 -10.10 13.92
CA GLY A 134 10.92 -9.23 14.55
C GLY A 134 11.73 -9.99 15.60
N ILE A 135 12.92 -9.48 15.93
CA ILE A 135 13.72 -10.03 17.05
C ILE A 135 12.88 -10.07 18.34
N PHE A 136 11.96 -9.12 18.52
CA PHE A 136 11.03 -9.09 19.67
C PHE A 136 9.99 -10.22 19.66
N ASP A 137 9.56 -10.71 18.49
CA ASP A 137 8.68 -11.88 18.37
C ASP A 137 9.41 -13.17 18.78
N MET A 138 10.74 -13.19 18.69
CA MET A 138 11.60 -14.27 19.18
C MET A 138 11.93 -14.18 20.68
N ILE A 139 11.81 -13.00 21.29
CA ILE A 139 12.10 -12.79 22.73
C ILE A 139 10.94 -13.27 23.60
N GLY A 140 9.70 -13.22 23.12
CA GLY A 140 8.51 -13.69 23.87
C GLY A 140 8.66 -15.11 24.45
N PRO A 141 9.00 -16.11 23.62
CA PRO A 141 9.27 -17.48 24.11
C PRO A 141 10.44 -17.56 25.09
N ILE A 142 11.50 -16.75 24.92
CA ILE A 142 12.69 -16.75 25.78
C ILE A 142 12.38 -16.17 27.16
N LEU A 143 11.56 -15.12 27.25
CA LEU A 143 11.12 -14.56 28.52
C LEU A 143 10.27 -15.54 29.33
N ILE A 144 9.39 -16.30 28.67
CA ILE A 144 8.58 -17.34 29.31
C ILE A 144 9.47 -18.46 29.85
N LEU A 145 10.47 -18.91 29.09
CA LEU A 145 11.45 -19.89 29.56
C LEU A 145 12.30 -19.36 30.72
N GLY A 146 12.69 -18.08 30.68
CA GLY A 146 13.40 -17.41 31.77
C GLY A 146 12.57 -17.34 33.06
N LEU A 147 11.28 -17.00 32.97
CA LEU A 147 10.35 -17.00 34.09
C LEU A 147 10.16 -18.40 34.70
N LEU A 148 9.98 -19.42 33.86
CA LEU A 148 9.88 -20.81 34.33
C LEU A 148 11.17 -21.28 35.02
N ALA A 149 12.34 -20.91 34.48
CA ALA A 149 13.63 -21.22 35.10
C ALA A 149 13.81 -20.55 36.48
N PHE A 150 13.31 -19.33 36.65
CA PHE A 150 13.33 -18.62 37.94
C PHE A 150 12.31 -19.16 38.97
N MET A 151 11.17 -19.69 38.52
CA MET A 151 10.13 -20.24 39.40
C MET A 151 10.42 -21.67 39.89
N LEU A 152 11.18 -22.46 39.14
CA LEU A 152 11.58 -23.83 39.50
C LEU A 152 12.28 -23.95 40.87
N PRO A 153 13.24 -23.08 41.27
CA PRO A 153 13.84 -23.15 42.60
C PRO A 153 12.87 -22.76 43.72
N MET A 154 11.95 -21.82 43.49
CA MET A 154 10.96 -21.41 44.52
C MET A 154 9.89 -22.49 44.79
N LEU A 155 9.57 -23.31 43.78
CA LEU A 155 8.71 -24.49 43.94
C LEU A 155 9.39 -25.64 44.69
N LYS A 156 10.73 -25.70 44.68
CA LYS A 156 11.51 -26.73 45.35
C LYS A 156 11.74 -26.44 46.84
N GLU A 157 11.64 -25.18 47.27
CA GLU A 157 11.70 -24.77 48.68
C GLU A 157 10.33 -24.79 49.38
N GLY A 158 9.25 -25.15 48.66
CA GLY A 158 7.88 -25.22 49.16
C GLY A 158 7.31 -26.62 49.41
N ILE A 159 8.15 -27.65 49.52
CA ILE A 159 7.77 -29.03 49.93
C ILE A 159 8.60 -29.47 51.13
#